data_AF-A0A8J8DAT7-F1
#
_entry.id   AF-A0A8J8DAT7-F1
#
_cell.length_a   1.000
_cell.length_b   1.000
_cell.length_c   1.000
_cell.angle_alpha   90.00
_cell.angle_beta   90.00
_cell.angle_gamma   90.00
#
_symmetry.space_group_name_H-M   'P 1'
#
loop_
_entity.id
_entity.type
_entity.pdbx_description
1 polymer ?
#
loop_
_entity_poly.entity_id
_entity_poly.type
_entity_poly.pdbx_seq_one_letter_code
_entity_poly.pdbx_strand_id
1 'polypeptide(L)'
;MKVKELLELVEEAIANVKVAVVVSNQRIFESPHTSWEFTQRSLELQDELDKLNRIKDYLLKFDPEEDVKKMFSKEEFEELLKYLATIREMKEHEF
;
A
#
# COMPACT_ATOMS: atom_id res chain seq x y z
N MET A 1 -0.72 19.26 4.16
CA MET A 1 -1.65 18.13 4.01
C MET A 1 -2.28 17.89 5.36
N LYS A 2 -3.61 17.77 5.39
CA LYS A 2 -4.34 17.30 6.57
C LYS A 2 -4.19 15.79 6.69
N VAL A 3 -4.33 15.25 7.90
CA VAL A 3 -4.35 13.79 8.15
C VAL A 3 -5.38 13.11 7.26
N LYS A 4 -6.55 13.74 7.03
CA LYS A 4 -7.57 13.24 6.10
C LYS A 4 -7.03 12.99 4.68
N GLU A 5 -6.26 13.93 4.12
CA GLU A 5 -5.72 13.80 2.75
C GLU A 5 -4.68 12.66 2.66
N LEU A 6 -3.88 12.49 3.71
CA LEU A 6 -2.93 11.36 3.79
C LEU A 6 -3.68 10.03 3.91
N LEU A 7 -4.76 10.01 4.68
CA LEU A 7 -5.58 8.82 4.88
C LEU A 7 -6.26 8.39 3.58
N GLU A 8 -6.77 9.34 2.79
CA GLU A 8 -7.30 9.08 1.45
C GLU A 8 -6.24 8.46 0.51
N LEU A 9 -5.00 8.97 0.52
CA LEU A 9 -3.91 8.39 -0.27
C LEU A 9 -3.53 6.96 0.18
N VAL A 10 -3.52 6.72 1.50
CA VAL A 10 -3.26 5.39 2.05
C VAL A 10 -4.39 4.43 1.67
N GLU A 11 -5.64 4.87 1.72
CA GLU A 11 -6.78 4.06 1.27
C GLU A 11 -6.72 3.73 -0.22
N GLU A 12 -6.35 4.69 -1.06
CA GLU A 12 -6.13 4.46 -2.50
C GLU A 12 -5.01 3.44 -2.74
N ALA A 13 -3.90 3.55 -2.00
CA ALA A 13 -2.81 2.59 -2.08
C ALA A 13 -3.25 1.18 -1.63
N ILE A 14 -4.00 1.06 -0.53
CA ILE A 14 -4.55 -0.23 -0.05
C ILE A 14 -5.47 -0.84 -1.11
N ALA A 15 -6.35 -0.04 -1.72
CA ALA A 15 -7.23 -0.52 -2.78
C ALA A 15 -6.43 -1.04 -3.98
N ASN A 16 -5.35 -0.34 -4.35
CA ASN A 16 -4.46 -0.73 -5.44
C ASN A 16 -3.74 -2.06 -5.16
N VAL A 17 -3.19 -2.23 -3.95
CA VAL A 17 -2.53 -3.49 -3.55
C VAL A 17 -3.53 -4.64 -3.47
N LYS A 18 -4.76 -4.40 -3.01
CA LYS A 18 -5.82 -5.42 -3.03
C LYS A 18 -6.12 -5.91 -4.45
N VAL A 19 -6.23 -5.00 -5.41
CA VAL A 19 -6.44 -5.36 -6.82
C VAL A 19 -5.25 -6.18 -7.32
N ALA A 20 -4.02 -5.77 -7.01
CA ALA A 20 -2.81 -6.52 -7.36
C ALA A 20 -2.83 -7.95 -6.84
N VAL A 21 -3.16 -8.14 -5.56
CA VAL A 21 -3.29 -9.47 -4.93
C VAL A 21 -4.33 -10.33 -5.64
N VAL A 22 -5.49 -9.77 -5.99
CA VAL A 22 -6.54 -10.53 -6.70
C VAL A 22 -6.07 -10.97 -8.08
N VAL A 23 -5.42 -10.07 -8.84
CA VAL A 23 -4.88 -10.39 -10.18
C VAL A 23 -3.76 -11.43 -10.10
N SER A 24 -2.84 -11.29 -9.15
CA SER A 24 -1.80 -12.30 -8.92
C SER A 24 -2.41 -13.66 -8.56
N ASN A 25 -3.41 -13.70 -7.68
CA ASN A 25 -4.10 -14.94 -7.34
C ASN A 25 -4.81 -15.59 -8.53
N GLN A 26 -5.44 -14.80 -9.41
CA GLN A 26 -6.05 -15.36 -10.63
C GLN A 26 -5.00 -16.04 -11.54
N ARG A 27 -3.83 -15.42 -11.71
CA ARG A 27 -2.73 -15.97 -12.52
C ARG A 27 -2.11 -17.23 -11.94
N ILE A 28 -2.10 -17.39 -10.61
CA ILE A 28 -1.68 -18.65 -9.94
C ILE A 28 -2.50 -19.83 -10.46
N PHE A 29 -3.79 -19.63 -10.75
CA PHE A 29 -4.69 -20.68 -11.26
C PHE A 29 -4.60 -20.88 -12.77
N GLU A 30 -4.09 -19.89 -13.53
CA GLU A 30 -3.97 -19.96 -14.99
C GLU A 30 -2.75 -20.75 -15.47
N SER A 31 -1.65 -20.80 -14.70
CA SER A 31 -0.42 -21.48 -15.13
C SER A 31 0.33 -22.17 -13.98
N PRO A 32 0.40 -23.51 -13.97
CA PRO A 32 1.12 -24.28 -12.95
C PRO A 32 2.64 -24.01 -12.90
N HIS A 33 3.23 -23.60 -14.02
CA HIS A 33 4.69 -23.44 -14.16
C HIS A 33 5.25 -22.18 -13.47
N THR A 34 4.44 -21.12 -13.34
CA THR A 34 4.80 -19.84 -12.68
C THR A 34 4.05 -19.65 -11.36
N SER A 35 3.24 -20.63 -10.96
CA SER A 35 2.42 -20.63 -9.75
C SER A 35 3.24 -20.36 -8.48
N TRP A 36 4.48 -20.84 -8.39
CA TRP A 36 5.36 -20.57 -7.24
C TRP A 36 5.78 -19.10 -7.15
N GLU A 37 6.19 -18.49 -8.26
CA GLU A 37 6.57 -17.08 -8.32
C GLU A 37 5.39 -16.16 -7.99
N PHE A 38 4.21 -16.47 -8.54
CA PHE A 38 3.00 -15.71 -8.24
C PHE A 38 2.50 -15.93 -6.80
N THR A 39 2.72 -17.11 -6.21
CA THR A 39 2.40 -17.38 -4.80
C THR A 39 3.31 -16.58 -3.87
N GLN A 40 4.62 -16.58 -4.13
CA GLN A 40 5.57 -15.77 -3.36
C GLN A 40 5.22 -14.28 -3.45
N ARG A 41 4.95 -13.80 -4.68
CA ARG A 41 4.51 -12.44 -4.95
C ARG A 41 3.22 -12.08 -4.22
N SER A 42 2.22 -12.96 -4.20
CA SER A 42 0.97 -12.73 -3.48
C SER A 42 1.19 -12.65 -1.96
N LEU A 43 2.14 -13.39 -1.41
CA LEU A 43 2.49 -13.33 0.00
C LEU A 43 3.17 -12.00 0.35
N GLU A 44 4.09 -11.54 -0.50
CA GLU A 44 4.77 -10.24 -0.36
C GLU A 44 3.76 -9.07 -0.41
N LEU A 45 2.84 -9.10 -1.38
CA LEU A 45 1.78 -8.11 -1.50
C LEU A 45 0.80 -8.14 -0.30
N GLN A 46 0.55 -9.29 0.31
CA GLN A 46 -0.24 -9.39 1.53
C GLN A 46 0.47 -8.79 2.74
N ASP A 47 1.78 -9.00 2.88
CA ASP A 47 2.58 -8.39 3.96
C ASP A 47 2.64 -6.86 3.81
N GLU A 48 2.79 -6.38 2.58
CA GLU A 48 2.74 -4.96 2.21
C GLU A 48 1.39 -4.32 2.58
N LEU A 49 0.30 -5.04 2.34
CA LEU A 49 -1.06 -4.63 2.67
C LEU A 49 -1.27 -4.59 4.19
N ASP A 50 -0.70 -5.53 4.95
CA ASP A 50 -0.73 -5.49 6.43
C ASP A 50 0.01 -4.26 6.97
N LYS A 51 1.19 -3.93 6.41
CA LYS A 51 1.93 -2.71 6.76
C LYS A 51 1.12 -1.45 6.49
N LEU A 52 0.52 -1.34 5.31
CA LEU A 52 -0.35 -0.21 4.98
C LEU A 52 -1.58 -0.12 5.91
N ASN A 53 -2.17 -1.25 6.29
CA ASN A 53 -3.27 -1.27 7.26
C ASN A 53 -2.82 -0.80 8.65
N ARG A 54 -1.62 -1.17 9.11
CA ARG A 54 -1.07 -0.67 10.38
C ARG A 54 -0.83 0.83 10.33
N ILE A 55 -0.33 1.36 9.21
CA ILE A 55 -0.16 2.80 9.00
C ILE A 55 -1.53 3.49 9.01
N LYS A 56 -2.54 2.92 8.34
CA LYS A 56 -3.92 3.43 8.39
C LYS A 56 -4.48 3.44 9.81
N ASP A 57 -4.32 2.35 10.57
CA ASP A 57 -4.80 2.25 11.96
C ASP A 57 -4.09 3.26 12.88
N TYR A 58 -2.79 3.50 12.61
CA TYR A 58 -2.02 4.53 13.30
C TYR A 58 -2.54 5.93 12.98
N LEU A 59 -2.79 6.24 11.70
CA LEU A 59 -3.34 7.52 11.25
C LEU A 59 -4.79 7.76 11.72
N LEU A 60 -5.59 6.72 11.87
CA LEU A 60 -6.97 6.79 12.40
C LEU A 60 -7.04 7.17 13.88
N LYS A 61 -5.96 6.98 14.65
CA LYS A 61 -5.89 7.40 16.06
C LYS A 61 -5.69 8.90 16.22
N PHE A 62 -5.37 9.58 15.13
CA PHE A 62 -5.10 11.02 15.11
C PHE A 62 -6.29 11.81 14.58
N ASP A 63 -6.32 13.10 14.92
CA ASP A 63 -7.40 13.98 14.52
C ASP A 63 -7.32 14.27 13.00
N PRO A 64 -8.39 14.02 12.23
CA PRO A 64 -8.39 14.15 10.77
C PRO A 64 -8.16 15.59 10.27
N GLU A 65 -8.38 16.58 11.12
CA GLU A 65 -8.13 17.99 10.82
C GLU A 65 -6.71 18.46 11.16
N GLU A 66 -5.93 17.63 11.85
CA GLU A 66 -4.61 18.03 12.30
C GLU A 66 -3.61 18.02 11.14
N ASP A 67 -2.61 18.89 11.24
CA ASP A 67 -1.61 19.06 10.20
C ASP A 67 -0.56 17.95 10.32
N VAL A 68 -0.33 17.20 9.25
CA VAL A 68 0.58 16.04 9.25
C VAL A 68 2.01 16.46 9.64
N LYS A 69 2.38 17.72 9.39
CA LYS A 69 3.67 18.31 9.78
C LYS A 69 3.88 18.43 11.30
N LYS A 70 2.82 18.33 12.10
CA LYS A 70 2.91 18.31 13.57
C LYS A 70 3.14 16.90 14.12
N MET A 71 2.80 15.86 13.35
CA MET A 71 2.84 14.47 13.79
C MET A 71 4.08 13.73 13.30
N PHE A 72 4.54 14.03 12.09
CA PHE A 72 5.69 13.38 11.49
C PHE A 72 6.82 14.39 11.31
N SER A 73 8.05 13.91 11.52
CA SER A 73 9.21 14.65 11.03
C SER A 73 9.13 14.77 9.52
N LYS A 74 9.68 15.87 8.98
CA LYS A 74 9.63 16.16 7.54
C LYS A 74 10.19 15.00 6.71
N GLU A 75 11.25 14.36 7.21
CA GLU A 75 11.88 13.17 6.62
C GLU A 75 10.95 11.95 6.62
N GLU A 76 10.31 11.63 7.75
CA GLU A 76 9.40 10.48 7.85
C GLU A 76 8.19 10.63 6.91
N PHE A 77 7.65 11.84 6.79
CA PHE A 77 6.55 12.11 5.86
C PHE A 77 6.97 11.96 4.39
N GLU A 78 8.20 12.36 4.06
CA GLU A 78 8.75 12.23 2.71
C GLU A 78 9.03 10.75 2.35
N GLU A 79 9.51 9.96 3.31
CA GLU A 79 9.67 8.51 3.15
C GLU A 79 8.31 7.81 2.96
N LEU A 80 7.29 8.18 3.72
CA LEU A 80 5.95 7.62 3.59
C LEU A 80 5.33 7.97 2.23
N LEU A 81 5.52 9.20 1.75
CA LEU A 81 5.11 9.61 0.41
C LEU A 81 5.85 8.85 -0.69
N LYS A 82 7.18 8.66 -0.56
CA LYS A 82 7.95 7.84 -1.51
C LYS A 82 7.45 6.40 -1.53
N TYR A 83 7.19 5.81 -0.37
CA TYR A 83 6.68 4.45 -0.27
C TYR A 83 5.31 4.32 -0.95
N LEU A 84 4.38 5.25 -0.68
CA LEU A 84 3.08 5.30 -1.35
C LEU A 84 3.21 5.50 -2.87
N ALA A 85 4.17 6.31 -3.31
CA ALA A 85 4.46 6.51 -4.73
C ALA A 85 4.98 5.22 -5.38
N THR A 86 5.90 4.51 -4.73
CA THR A 86 6.41 3.21 -5.22
C THR A 86 5.29 2.17 -5.34
N ILE A 87 4.39 2.10 -4.36
CA ILE A 87 3.22 1.20 -4.43
C ILE A 87 2.28 1.60 -5.58
N ARG A 88 2.17 2.89 -5.88
CA ARG A 88 1.39 3.37 -7.03
C ARG A 88 2.05 2.96 -8.35
N GLU A 89 3.37 3.04 -8.46
CA GLU A 89 4.12 2.66 -9.66
C GLU A 89 4.19 1.14 -9.88
N MET A 90 4.06 0.32 -8.83
CA MET A 90 3.92 -1.14 -8.97
C MET A 90 2.76 -1.56 -9.88
N LYS A 91 1.76 -0.70 -10.12
CA LYS A 91 0.68 -0.95 -11.06
C LYS A 91 1.09 -1.01 -12.54
N GLU A 92 2.22 -0.40 -12.93
CA GLU A 92 2.49 -0.16 -14.35
C GLU A 92 3.56 -1.06 -14.96
N HIS A 93 4.41 -1.73 -14.17
CA HIS A 93 5.58 -2.45 -14.71
C HIS A 93 5.59 -3.98 -14.55
N GLU A 94 4.66 -4.59 -13.82
CA GLU A 94 4.68 -6.06 -13.61
C GLU A 94 3.30 -6.76 -13.66
N PHE A 95 2.36 -6.21 -14.44
CA PHE A 95 1.14 -6.92 -14.84
C PHE A 95 1.22 -7.37 -16.29
#